data_AF-A0A939TZD9-F1
#
_entry.id   AF-A0A939TZD9-F1
#
_cell.length_a   1.000
_cell.length_b   1.000
_cell.length_c   1.000
_cell.angle_alpha   90.00
_cell.angle_beta   90.00
_cell.angle_gamma   90.00
#
_symmetry.space_group_name_H-M   'P 1'
#
loop_
_entity.id
_entity.type
_entity.pdbx_description
1 polymer ?
#
loop_
_entity_poly.entity_id
_entity_poly.type
_entity_poly.pdbx_seq_one_letter_code
_entity_poly.pdbx_strand_id
1 'polypeptide(L)'
;MNETFQTKYQMIFHPGSNCVVLNDAQFHQPVTLNAGGGVKGLPTTAKEIKEAIERLDKEGVLVEDTQWWAIYRVLTEYKGYNANKSDFCKTIEAMEIQTRVKCNYNNWRNIQPNRLKGKPETWLSLRDSASAAERKQIEVAEKLMEYLEI
;
A
#
# COMPACT_ATOMS: atom_id res chain seq x y z
N MET A 1 42.49 -13.79 15.10
CA MET A 1 42.54 -13.30 13.70
C MET A 1 41.18 -12.69 13.42
N ASN A 2 41.10 -11.37 13.23
CA ASN A 2 39.84 -10.68 12.89
C ASN A 2 39.72 -10.63 11.37
N GLU A 3 38.97 -11.55 10.79
CA GLU A 3 38.61 -11.47 9.37
C GLU A 3 37.66 -10.29 9.17
N THR A 4 38.19 -9.24 8.56
CA THR A 4 37.41 -8.10 8.09
C THR A 4 36.81 -8.51 6.75
N PHE A 5 35.53 -8.86 6.75
CA PHE A 5 34.77 -9.01 5.50
C PHE A 5 34.61 -7.61 4.86
N GLN A 6 35.61 -7.17 4.08
CA GLN A 6 35.40 -6.11 3.11
C GLN A 6 34.58 -6.71 1.96
N THR A 7 33.28 -6.39 1.93
CA THR A 7 32.47 -6.65 0.74
C THR A 7 33.05 -5.88 -0.44
N LYS A 8 33.52 -6.60 -1.47
CA LYS A 8 34.00 -6.06 -2.76
C LYS A 8 32.95 -5.24 -3.53
N TYR A 9 31.74 -5.14 -3.00
CA TYR A 9 30.57 -4.54 -3.64
C TYR A 9 30.34 -3.14 -3.09
N GLN A 10 30.37 -2.13 -3.95
CA GLN A 10 29.77 -0.83 -3.64
C GLN A 10 28.31 -0.86 -4.07
N MET A 11 27.41 -1.00 -3.09
CA MET A 11 25.98 -0.78 -3.30
C MET A 11 25.71 0.71 -3.13
N ILE A 12 25.35 1.38 -4.23
CA ILE A 12 24.98 2.79 -4.19
C ILE A 12 23.46 2.88 -4.15
N PHE A 13 22.94 3.38 -3.03
CA PHE A 13 21.53 3.76 -2.90
C PHE A 13 21.40 5.23 -3.30
N HIS A 14 20.76 5.49 -4.43
CA HIS A 14 20.47 6.86 -4.83
C HIS A 14 19.26 7.39 -4.04
N PRO A 15 19.39 8.51 -3.30
CA PRO A 15 18.24 9.15 -2.66
C PRO A 15 17.16 9.45 -3.71
N GLY A 16 15.95 8.96 -3.51
CA GLY A 16 14.84 9.19 -4.45
C GLY A 16 14.72 8.18 -5.60
N SER A 17 15.62 7.20 -5.73
CA SER A 17 15.56 6.20 -6.80
C SER A 17 15.15 4.83 -6.27
N ASN A 18 14.27 4.13 -7.00
CA ASN A 18 13.86 2.76 -6.67
C ASN A 18 14.78 1.71 -7.33
N CYS A 19 16.08 1.99 -7.33
CA CYS A 19 17.06 1.14 -7.96
C CYS A 19 18.36 1.07 -7.15
N VAL A 20 19.00 -0.09 -7.24
CA VAL A 20 20.34 -0.32 -6.70
C VAL A 20 21.29 -0.47 -7.87
N VAL A 21 22.37 0.31 -7.87
CA VAL A 21 23.43 0.16 -8.86
C VAL A 21 24.52 -0.72 -8.26
N LEU A 22 24.80 -1.84 -8.93
CA LEU A 22 25.91 -2.72 -8.64
C LEU A 22 27.05 -2.44 -9.61
N ASN A 23 28.21 -2.05 -9.08
CA ASN A 23 29.42 -1.84 -9.85
C ASN A 23 30.43 -2.95 -9.51
N ASP A 24 30.58 -3.92 -10.42
CA ASP A 24 31.48 -5.07 -10.26
C ASP A 24 32.28 -5.29 -11.55
N ALA A 25 33.57 -5.63 -11.41
CA ALA A 25 34.47 -5.88 -12.54
C ALA A 25 34.11 -7.13 -13.37
N GLN A 26 33.26 -8.02 -12.85
CA GLN A 26 32.71 -9.16 -13.58
C GLN A 26 31.60 -8.75 -14.56
N PHE A 27 31.00 -7.58 -14.37
CA PHE A 27 30.07 -7.01 -15.34
C PHE A 27 30.81 -6.04 -16.25
N HIS A 28 30.55 -6.13 -17.55
CA HIS A 28 31.17 -5.22 -18.54
C HIS A 28 30.74 -3.75 -18.34
N GLN A 29 29.63 -3.50 -17.62
CA GLN A 29 29.07 -2.20 -17.26
C GLN A 29 28.31 -2.28 -15.92
N PRO A 30 28.08 -1.15 -15.21
CA PRO A 30 27.26 -1.13 -14.00
C PRO A 30 25.88 -1.74 -14.23
N VAL A 31 25.45 -2.63 -13.33
CA VAL A 31 24.15 -3.30 -13.41
C VAL A 31 23.17 -2.56 -12.52
N THR A 32 22.08 -2.06 -13.11
CA THR A 32 20.97 -1.47 -12.36
C THR A 32 19.92 -2.51 -12.05
N LEU A 33 19.75 -2.82 -10.77
CA LEU A 33 18.61 -3.58 -10.27
C LEU A 33 17.47 -2.60 -10.00
N ASN A 34 16.53 -2.49 -10.94
CA ASN A 34 15.28 -1.78 -10.75
C ASN A 34 14.27 -2.69 -10.03
N ALA A 35 13.50 -2.17 -9.08
CA ALA A 35 12.44 -2.92 -8.39
C ALA A 35 11.19 -3.25 -9.27
N GLY A 36 11.35 -3.33 -10.60
CA GLY A 36 10.26 -3.50 -11.56
C GLY A 36 9.78 -2.17 -12.15
N GLY A 37 9.54 -2.16 -13.48
CA GLY A 37 9.26 -0.97 -14.30
C GLY A 37 7.89 -0.29 -14.10
N GLY A 38 7.33 -0.33 -12.89
CA GLY A 38 6.00 0.25 -12.59
C GLY A 38 5.97 1.24 -11.43
N VAL A 39 7.06 1.41 -10.68
CA VAL A 39 7.05 2.24 -9.47
C VAL A 39 7.59 3.63 -9.80
N LYS A 40 6.70 4.56 -10.17
CA LYS A 40 7.03 6.00 -10.14
C LYS A 40 7.09 6.44 -8.69
N GLY A 41 8.22 7.03 -8.28
CA GLY A 41 8.42 7.59 -6.94
C GLY A 41 9.09 6.63 -5.94
N LEU A 42 9.47 7.19 -4.80
CA LEU A 42 9.91 6.41 -3.64
C LEU A 42 8.76 5.50 -3.18
N PRO A 43 9.05 4.30 -2.66
CA PRO A 43 8.01 3.47 -2.05
C PRO A 43 7.36 4.24 -0.91
N THR A 44 6.03 4.31 -0.93
CA THR A 44 5.25 4.98 0.13
C THR A 44 5.61 4.38 1.48
N THR A 45 6.05 5.23 2.38
CA THR A 45 6.50 4.86 3.72
C THR A 45 5.31 4.46 4.59
N ALA A 46 5.56 3.62 5.60
CA ALA A 46 4.54 3.27 6.59
C ALA A 46 3.95 4.50 7.30
N LYS A 47 4.73 5.58 7.40
CA LYS A 47 4.28 6.87 7.95
C LYS A 47 3.23 7.54 7.04
N GLU A 48 3.48 7.61 5.73
CA GLU A 48 2.53 8.19 4.77
C GLU A 48 1.21 7.37 4.73
N ILE A 49 1.30 6.04 4.78
CA ILE A 49 0.12 5.16 4.87
C ILE A 49 -0.67 5.44 6.15
N LYS A 50 0.01 5.55 7.29
CA LYS A 50 -0.61 5.87 8.57
C LYS A 50 -1.34 7.23 8.50
N GLU A 51 -0.65 8.26 8.02
CA GLU A 51 -1.21 9.61 7.91
C GLU A 51 -2.43 9.64 6.97
N ALA A 52 -2.38 8.94 5.84
CA ALA A 52 -3.50 8.84 4.91
C ALA A 52 -4.72 8.16 5.54
N ILE A 53 -4.52 7.07 6.28
CA ILE A 53 -5.63 6.35 6.95
C ILE A 53 -6.23 7.19 8.09
N GLU A 54 -5.40 7.85 8.90
CA GLU A 54 -5.89 8.76 9.96
C GLU A 54 -6.64 9.96 9.37
N ARG A 55 -6.23 10.43 8.19
CA ARG A 55 -6.93 11.50 7.46
C ARG A 55 -8.32 11.06 7.00
N LEU A 56 -8.47 9.85 6.47
CA LEU A 56 -9.79 9.30 6.11
C LEU A 56 -10.75 9.29 7.30
N ASP A 57 -10.27 8.94 8.50
CA ASP A 57 -11.10 8.98 9.71
C ASP A 57 -11.42 10.43 10.10
N LYS A 58 -10.45 11.34 10.11
CA LYS A 58 -10.68 12.76 10.43
C LYS A 58 -11.68 13.43 9.51
N GLU A 59 -11.67 13.11 8.21
CA GLU A 59 -12.62 13.63 7.23
C GLU A 59 -14.00 12.93 7.29
N GLY A 60 -14.16 11.92 8.15
CA GLY A 60 -15.43 11.19 8.29
C GLY A 60 -15.72 10.25 7.12
N VAL A 61 -14.70 9.88 6.35
CA VAL A 61 -14.79 8.92 5.24
C VAL A 61 -14.71 7.48 5.77
N LEU A 62 -13.81 7.22 6.72
CA LEU A 62 -13.72 5.94 7.44
C LEU A 62 -14.60 5.96 8.70
N VAL A 63 -15.78 5.36 8.61
CA VAL A 63 -16.84 5.39 9.65
C VAL A 63 -17.35 4.01 10.06
N GLU A 64 -17.11 2.98 9.25
CA GLU A 64 -17.57 1.60 9.49
C GLU A 64 -16.43 0.59 9.35
N ASP A 65 -16.43 -0.45 10.20
CA ASP A 65 -15.40 -1.49 10.18
C ASP A 65 -15.30 -2.20 8.83
N THR A 66 -16.41 -2.29 8.08
CA THR A 66 -16.45 -2.95 6.77
C THR A 66 -15.62 -2.20 5.72
N GLN A 67 -15.35 -0.91 5.90
CA GLN A 67 -14.58 -0.08 4.97
C GLN A 67 -13.08 -0.38 4.97
N TRP A 68 -12.59 -1.11 5.98
CA TRP A 68 -11.22 -1.66 5.96
C TRP A 68 -10.98 -2.59 4.77
N TRP A 69 -12.04 -3.15 4.17
CA TRP A 69 -11.93 -3.91 2.94
C TRP A 69 -11.43 -3.06 1.75
N ALA A 70 -11.90 -1.82 1.59
CA ALA A 70 -11.42 -0.90 0.56
C ALA A 70 -9.94 -0.53 0.77
N ILE A 71 -9.55 -0.22 2.02
CA ILE A 71 -8.16 0.08 2.38
C ILE A 71 -7.27 -1.13 2.06
N TYR A 72 -7.68 -2.33 2.46
CA TYR A 72 -6.99 -3.58 2.12
C TYR A 72 -6.80 -3.73 0.60
N ARG A 73 -7.85 -3.50 -0.21
CA ARG A 73 -7.75 -3.63 -1.68
C ARG A 73 -6.78 -2.62 -2.29
N VAL A 74 -6.80 -1.37 -1.87
CA VAL A 74 -5.86 -0.35 -2.37
C VAL A 74 -4.42 -0.70 -2.01
N LEU A 75 -4.15 -1.03 -0.74
CA LEU A 75 -2.78 -1.27 -0.28
C LEU A 75 -2.18 -2.56 -0.84
N THR A 76 -2.98 -3.62 -0.99
CA THR A 76 -2.51 -4.88 -1.60
C THR A 76 -2.29 -4.75 -3.11
N GLU A 77 -3.14 -4.01 -3.82
CA GLU A 77 -3.04 -3.85 -5.27
C GLU A 77 -1.88 -2.90 -5.67
N TYR A 78 -1.70 -1.80 -4.95
CA TYR A 78 -0.81 -0.71 -5.39
C TYR A 78 0.44 -0.51 -4.53
N LYS A 79 0.44 -0.96 -3.28
CA LYS A 79 1.55 -0.74 -2.33
C LYS A 79 2.22 -2.03 -1.86
N GLY A 80 1.86 -3.19 -2.45
CA GLY A 80 2.54 -4.47 -2.20
C GLY A 80 2.30 -5.06 -0.81
N TYR A 81 1.23 -4.66 -0.13
CA TYR A 81 0.87 -5.22 1.18
C TYR A 81 0.46 -6.70 1.07
N ASN A 82 0.57 -7.41 2.18
CA ASN A 82 0.25 -8.84 2.23
C ASN A 82 -1.22 -9.10 1.86
N ALA A 83 -1.45 -9.94 0.84
CA ALA A 83 -2.78 -10.36 0.41
C ALA A 83 -3.46 -11.31 1.40
N ASN A 84 -2.72 -11.89 2.36
CA ASN A 84 -3.32 -12.55 3.49
C ASN A 84 -3.96 -11.51 4.41
N LYS A 85 -5.29 -11.53 4.51
CA LYS A 85 -6.09 -10.59 5.32
C LYS A 85 -5.71 -10.56 6.80
N SER A 86 -5.33 -11.70 7.39
CA SER A 86 -4.93 -11.74 8.80
C SER A 86 -3.59 -11.05 9.03
N ASP A 87 -2.62 -11.31 8.15
CA ASP A 87 -1.30 -10.68 8.23
C ASP A 87 -1.37 -9.19 7.87
N PHE A 88 -2.26 -8.81 6.96
CA PHE A 88 -2.59 -7.41 6.71
C PHE A 88 -3.07 -6.70 7.99
N CYS A 89 -4.05 -7.26 8.71
CA CYS A 89 -4.51 -6.68 9.97
C CYS A 89 -3.38 -6.51 10.99
N LYS A 90 -2.53 -7.53 11.17
CA LYS A 90 -1.38 -7.43 12.08
C LYS A 90 -0.41 -6.31 11.68
N THR A 91 -0.18 -6.14 10.38
CA THR A 91 0.68 -5.08 9.84
C THR A 91 0.10 -3.70 10.15
N ILE A 92 -1.22 -3.54 9.98
CA ILE A 92 -1.93 -2.30 10.31
C ILE A 92 -1.94 -2.02 11.81
N GLU A 93 -2.13 -3.04 12.65
CA GLU A 93 -2.08 -2.91 14.11
C GLU A 93 -0.68 -2.46 14.58
N ALA A 94 0.39 -3.01 13.98
CA ALA A 94 1.77 -2.63 14.27
C ALA A 94 2.11 -1.17 13.88
N MET A 95 1.32 -0.54 13.02
CA MET A 95 1.48 0.88 12.65
C MET A 95 0.90 1.84 13.71
N GLU A 96 0.19 1.32 14.71
CA GLU A 96 -0.41 2.10 15.80
C GLU A 96 -1.29 3.27 15.30
N ILE A 97 -2.09 3.00 14.26
CA ILE A 97 -2.97 3.98 13.61
C ILE A 97 -4.07 4.44 14.57
N GLN A 98 -4.23 5.76 14.71
CA GLN A 98 -5.20 6.38 15.59
C GLN A 98 -6.50 6.72 14.83
N THR A 99 -7.32 5.70 14.57
CA THR A 99 -8.68 5.86 14.03
C THR A 99 -9.75 5.45 15.04
N ARG A 100 -10.94 6.05 14.93
CA ARG A 100 -12.15 5.63 15.67
C ARG A 100 -12.57 4.20 15.33
N VAL A 101 -12.44 3.83 14.05
CA VAL A 101 -12.77 2.53 13.50
C VAL A 101 -11.50 1.69 13.41
N LYS A 102 -11.35 0.67 14.26
CA LYS A 102 -10.15 -0.18 14.30
C LYS A 102 -10.21 -1.28 13.24
N CYS A 103 -9.03 -1.68 12.73
CA CYS A 103 -8.93 -2.74 11.72
C CYS A 103 -9.17 -4.13 12.34
N ASN A 104 -10.44 -4.51 12.52
CA ASN A 104 -10.80 -5.82 13.06
C ASN A 104 -11.03 -6.85 11.95
N TYR A 105 -10.11 -7.80 11.79
CA TYR A 105 -10.17 -8.88 10.80
C TYR A 105 -11.55 -9.55 10.71
N ASN A 106 -12.18 -9.85 11.85
CA ASN A 106 -13.43 -10.61 11.86
C ASN A 106 -14.60 -9.84 11.24
N ASN A 107 -14.55 -8.50 11.26
CA ASN A 107 -15.66 -7.64 10.85
C ASN A 107 -15.70 -7.43 9.33
N TRP A 108 -14.55 -7.49 8.65
CA TRP A 108 -14.46 -7.21 7.21
C TRP A 108 -13.95 -8.38 6.36
N ARG A 109 -13.44 -9.47 6.96
CA ARG A 109 -12.86 -10.61 6.22
C ARG A 109 -13.78 -11.23 5.17
N ASN A 110 -15.09 -11.20 5.40
CA ASN A 110 -16.10 -11.81 4.52
C ASN A 110 -16.75 -10.80 3.57
N ILE A 111 -16.37 -9.53 3.64
CA ILE A 111 -16.89 -8.50 2.74
C ILE A 111 -16.37 -8.79 1.33
N GLN A 112 -17.30 -8.95 0.40
CA GLN A 112 -17.05 -9.14 -1.03
C GLN A 112 -18.15 -8.44 -1.82
N PRO A 113 -18.02 -7.13 -2.09
CA PRO A 113 -19.02 -6.41 -2.85
C PRO A 113 -19.04 -6.93 -4.29
N ASN A 114 -20.23 -7.30 -4.78
CA ASN A 114 -20.37 -8.04 -6.04
C ASN A 114 -19.83 -7.28 -7.25
N ARG A 115 -19.93 -5.94 -7.26
CA ARG A 115 -19.50 -5.09 -8.36
C ARG A 115 -18.05 -4.62 -8.23
N LEU A 116 -17.47 -4.68 -7.02
CA LEU A 116 -16.11 -4.19 -6.73
C LEU A 116 -15.06 -5.31 -6.82
N LYS A 117 -15.21 -6.23 -7.79
CA LYS A 117 -14.28 -7.35 -7.97
C LYS A 117 -13.00 -6.95 -8.72
N GLY A 118 -13.07 -5.88 -9.51
CA GLY A 118 -11.94 -5.35 -10.27
C GLY A 118 -10.92 -4.60 -9.41
N LYS A 119 -10.01 -3.90 -10.07
CA LYS A 119 -9.03 -3.02 -9.43
C LYS A 119 -9.72 -1.76 -8.88
N PRO A 120 -9.23 -1.19 -7.76
CA PRO A 120 -9.83 0.01 -7.16
C PRO A 120 -9.98 1.20 -8.14
N GLU A 121 -9.03 1.41 -9.07
CA GLU A 121 -9.14 2.44 -10.13
C GLU A 121 -10.43 2.35 -10.96
N THR A 122 -10.92 1.13 -11.21
CA THR A 122 -12.10 0.91 -12.06
C THR A 122 -13.40 1.20 -11.32
N TRP A 123 -13.38 1.21 -9.99
CA TRP A 123 -14.59 1.31 -9.17
C TRP A 123 -15.24 2.70 -9.24
N LEU A 124 -14.47 3.74 -9.53
CA LEU A 124 -14.97 5.11 -9.71
C LEU A 124 -16.06 5.19 -10.76
N SER A 125 -15.89 4.47 -11.87
CA SER A 125 -16.87 4.38 -12.95
C SER A 125 -18.21 3.75 -12.52
N LEU A 126 -18.22 3.02 -11.41
CA LEU A 126 -19.40 2.33 -10.90
C LEU A 126 -20.19 3.13 -9.87
N ARG A 127 -19.66 4.28 -9.41
CA ARG A 127 -20.18 5.08 -8.28
C ARG A 127 -21.68 5.37 -8.39
N ASP A 128 -22.14 5.82 -9.55
CA ASP A 128 -23.54 6.21 -9.75
C ASP A 128 -24.49 5.02 -9.71
N SER A 129 -24.03 3.86 -10.22
CA SER A 129 -24.81 2.63 -10.25
C SER A 129 -24.73 1.80 -8.97
N ALA A 130 -23.76 2.10 -8.09
CA ALA A 130 -23.43 1.32 -6.90
C ALA A 130 -24.46 1.50 -5.78
N SER A 131 -24.62 0.45 -4.96
CA SER A 131 -25.40 0.53 -3.72
C SER A 131 -24.78 1.49 -2.71
N ALA A 132 -25.53 1.92 -1.70
CA ALA A 132 -25.02 2.83 -0.66
C ALA A 132 -23.76 2.27 0.05
N ALA A 133 -23.75 0.97 0.36
CA ALA A 133 -22.59 0.32 0.97
C ALA A 133 -21.38 0.29 0.03
N GLU A 134 -21.58 -0.03 -1.26
CA GLU A 134 -20.52 0.01 -2.25
C GLU A 134 -19.99 1.43 -2.47
N ARG A 135 -20.84 2.46 -2.50
CA ARG A 135 -20.43 3.86 -2.62
C ARG A 135 -19.49 4.28 -1.50
N LYS A 136 -19.75 3.85 -0.25
CA LYS A 136 -18.84 4.10 0.88
C LYS A 136 -17.47 3.42 0.71
N GLN A 137 -17.43 2.24 0.09
CA GLN A 137 -16.16 1.55 -0.22
C GLN A 137 -15.41 2.28 -1.34
N ILE A 138 -16.12 2.73 -2.37
CA ILE A 138 -15.57 3.50 -3.50
C ILE A 138 -14.97 4.81 -2.99
N GLU A 139 -15.67 5.52 -2.12
CA GLU A 139 -15.22 6.80 -1.56
C GLU A 139 -13.94 6.65 -0.72
N VAL A 140 -13.88 5.61 0.13
CA VAL A 140 -12.65 5.28 0.89
C VAL A 140 -11.50 4.96 -0.05
N ALA A 141 -11.73 4.15 -1.08
CA ALA A 141 -10.70 3.80 -2.04
C ALA A 141 -10.20 5.01 -2.83
N GLU A 142 -11.12 5.85 -3.33
CA GLU A 142 -10.80 7.09 -4.07
C GLU A 142 -9.94 8.03 -3.24
N LYS A 143 -10.37 8.35 -2.02
CA LYS A 143 -9.65 9.27 -1.13
C LYS A 143 -8.30 8.72 -0.71
N LEU A 144 -8.21 7.42 -0.47
CA LEU A 144 -6.92 6.79 -0.15
C LEU A 144 -5.96 6.84 -1.35
N MET A 145 -6.45 6.58 -2.56
CA MET A 145 -5.63 6.70 -3.77
C MET A 145 -5.16 8.14 -3.99
N GLU A 146 -6.04 9.13 -3.78
CA GLU A 146 -5.71 10.56 -3.84
C GLU A 146 -4.59 10.93 -2.87
N TYR A 147 -4.66 10.51 -1.60
CA TYR A 147 -3.63 10.82 -0.61
C TYR A 147 -2.30 10.13 -0.84
N LEU A 148 -2.31 8.99 -1.52
CA LEU A 148 -1.12 8.16 -1.76
C LEU A 148 -0.54 8.33 -3.17
N GLU A 149 -1.07 9.31 -3.92
CA GLU A 149 -0.69 9.65 -5.29
C GLU A 149 -0.63 8.41 -6.21
N ILE A 150 -1.66 7.57 -6.12
CA ILE A 150 -1.86 6.35 -6.93
C ILE A 150 -2.60 6.68 -8.22
#